data_AF-A0A2J6TKF2-F1
#
_entry.id   AF-A0A2J6TKF2-F1
#
_cell.length_a   1.000
_cell.length_b   1.000
_cell.length_c   1.000
_cell.angle_alpha   90.00
_cell.angle_beta   90.00
_cell.angle_gamma   90.00
#
_symmetry.space_group_name_H-M   'P 1'
#
loop_
_entity.id
_entity.type
_entity.pdbx_description
1 polymer ?
#
loop_
_entity_poly.entity_id
_entity_poly.type
_entity_poly.pdbx_seq_one_letter_code
_entity_poly.pdbx_strand_id
1 'polypeptide(L)'
;MPAFDDSDFGVDTPQTPKYDHLQKIISHGSPAKYSHTIHPPTHHNGTTGTIEVPATRSQTAESEALMHSLSISPSQVDRRGSRNSFGASLPIPKSKRQSRLSSVATADGRPTRPGMPSIQPTRDILSSQVQDMSSVKTAAAKDMAFAFDIDGVLVHGDRLIPEGKRVLEILNGDNELGIKIPHIFLTNGSGKPEAARCAQLSKILHSPISTEQFIQSHTPMSALAEYYDTVLVVGGENYQCREVAKQYGFKDIVVPNDIVASQPTLSPLKEFFTAEQRATSTPRDFSKVKIDAILVFSDSRDYATDLQIIMDLLQSEDGVLGTRAKHPTNQRIPIYFSQGDLLCPTEHPSPRMSQGTFRIALEAIYKAITGVELERVVYGKPELATYKYADDVMTSWMDTIHNEERLPKNIYMIGDNPQSDIIGGNMYGWNTCLVRTGVYQGEGNDKQNPASFGVFDNVLKAVETALKKELGQDFRTEWSDAMNPVTAGHSVSAIE
;
A
#
# COMPACT_ATOMS: atom_id res chain seq x y z
N MET A 1 30.55 35.00 66.36
CA MET A 1 31.17 35.44 65.10
C MET A 1 30.12 35.36 64.01
N PRO A 2 30.05 36.35 63.10
CA PRO A 2 28.81 36.79 62.48
C PRO A 2 28.56 36.19 61.09
N ALA A 3 27.29 36.16 60.65
CA ALA A 3 26.82 36.48 59.29
C ALA A 3 25.33 36.08 59.17
N PHE A 4 24.40 37.03 59.27
CA PHE A 4 23.77 37.83 58.19
C PHE A 4 22.43 37.22 57.75
N ASP A 5 21.40 38.06 57.87
CA ASP A 5 19.98 37.84 57.65
C ASP A 5 19.61 38.25 56.21
N ASP A 6 18.64 37.58 55.59
CA ASP A 6 18.19 37.78 54.21
C ASP A 6 17.38 39.10 54.02
N SER A 7 17.54 40.05 54.94
CA SER A 7 16.76 41.29 55.02
C SER A 7 17.52 42.56 54.57
N ASP A 8 18.80 42.47 54.21
CA ASP A 8 19.55 43.63 53.71
C ASP A 8 19.55 43.66 52.16
N PHE A 9 18.80 44.63 51.62
CA PHE A 9 18.63 45.03 50.20
C PHE A 9 17.32 44.59 49.54
N GLY A 10 16.20 45.06 50.10
CA GLY A 10 14.87 44.93 49.51
C GLY A 10 14.59 45.83 48.31
N VAL A 11 13.70 45.36 47.41
CA VAL A 11 12.57 46.13 46.86
C VAL A 11 11.44 45.15 46.45
N ASP A 12 10.29 45.37 47.07
CA ASP A 12 8.87 45.02 46.80
C ASP A 12 8.46 43.92 45.80
N THR A 13 7.64 43.01 46.34
CA THR A 13 6.76 42.08 45.62
C THR A 13 5.57 42.83 45.01
N PRO A 14 5.28 42.67 43.70
CA PRO A 14 3.93 42.90 43.20
C PRO A 14 3.16 41.57 43.09
N GLN A 15 1.92 41.69 43.51
CA GLN A 15 0.88 40.67 43.65
C GLN A 15 0.66 39.81 42.39
N THR A 16 0.30 38.56 42.65
CA THR A 16 -0.31 37.63 41.70
C THR A 16 -1.55 38.26 41.05
N PRO A 17 -1.69 38.28 39.71
CA PRO A 17 -3.01 38.36 39.11
C PRO A 17 -3.55 36.94 38.98
N LYS A 18 -4.57 36.61 39.78
CA LYS A 18 -5.55 35.59 39.40
C LYS A 18 -6.53 36.23 38.43
N TYR A 19 -6.56 35.76 37.20
CA TYR A 19 -7.77 35.79 36.37
C TYR A 19 -7.87 34.51 35.55
N ASP A 20 -8.88 33.70 35.90
CA ASP A 20 -9.51 32.73 35.01
C ASP A 20 -10.04 33.46 33.77
N HIS A 21 -9.70 32.95 32.58
CA HIS A 21 -10.65 32.51 31.55
C HIS A 21 -9.95 32.19 30.20
N LEU A 22 -10.20 30.98 29.68
CA LEU A 22 -10.08 30.50 28.28
C LEU A 22 -8.62 30.32 27.75
N GLN A 23 -8.17 29.23 27.12
CA GLN A 23 -8.81 28.13 26.40
C GLN A 23 -7.80 26.98 26.22
N LYS A 24 -8.30 25.74 26.07
CA LYS A 24 -7.58 24.50 25.73
C LYS A 24 -6.49 24.67 24.66
N ILE A 25 -5.32 24.08 24.89
CA ILE A 25 -4.72 23.11 23.94
C ILE A 25 -4.22 21.91 24.74
N ILE A 26 -4.95 20.80 24.62
CA ILE A 26 -4.54 19.48 25.10
C ILE A 26 -3.73 18.85 23.96
N SER A 27 -2.45 18.61 24.16
CA SER A 27 -1.70 17.59 23.43
C SER A 27 -1.12 16.60 24.45
N HIS A 28 -1.83 15.49 24.66
CA HIS A 28 -1.28 14.36 25.41
C HIS A 28 -0.24 13.63 24.55
N GLY A 29 0.97 14.16 24.48
CA GLY A 29 2.18 13.43 24.16
C GLY A 29 3.02 13.35 25.43
N SER A 30 2.97 12.23 26.15
CA SER A 30 3.94 11.98 27.22
C SER A 30 5.33 11.84 26.58
N PRO A 31 6.35 12.62 26.98
CA PRO A 31 7.71 12.28 26.64
C PRO A 31 8.11 11.11 27.55
N ALA A 32 8.15 9.91 26.99
CA ALA A 32 8.99 8.88 27.58
C ALA A 32 10.43 9.40 27.49
N LYS A 33 10.96 9.92 28.60
CA LYS A 33 12.37 10.28 28.72
C LYS A 33 13.17 9.00 28.59
N TYR A 34 13.81 8.78 27.44
CA TYR A 34 14.87 7.78 27.33
C TYR A 34 16.04 8.25 28.21
N SER A 35 16.20 7.63 29.38
CA SER A 35 17.20 7.99 30.39
C SER A 35 18.60 7.41 30.11
N HIS A 36 18.90 7.06 28.86
CA HIS A 36 20.17 6.44 28.52
C HIS A 36 21.04 7.42 27.74
N THR A 37 21.77 8.26 28.46
CA THR A 37 23.02 8.81 27.95
C THR A 37 23.96 7.65 27.67
N ILE A 38 24.40 7.52 26.42
CA ILE A 38 25.44 6.57 26.04
C ILE A 38 26.75 7.09 26.66
N HIS A 39 27.19 6.46 27.73
CA HIS A 39 28.51 6.70 28.28
C HIS A 39 29.52 5.84 27.50
N PRO A 40 30.67 6.40 27.07
CA PRO A 40 31.76 5.59 26.52
C PRO A 40 32.17 4.50 27.52
N PRO A 41 32.73 3.37 27.06
CA PRO A 41 33.24 2.34 27.96
C PRO A 41 34.31 2.95 28.89
N THR A 42 34.08 2.89 30.19
CA THR A 42 35.06 3.35 31.18
C THR A 42 36.19 2.33 31.25
N HIS A 43 37.34 2.62 30.64
CA HIS A 43 38.56 1.88 30.96
C HIS A 43 39.03 2.28 32.36
N HIS A 44 39.02 1.33 33.30
CA HIS A 44 39.66 1.47 34.60
C HIS A 44 41.18 1.46 34.43
N ASN A 45 41.75 2.61 34.03
CA ASN A 45 43.07 3.11 34.44
C ASN A 45 43.27 4.48 33.81
N GLY A 46 43.62 5.46 34.64
CA GLY A 46 43.59 6.88 34.33
C GLY A 46 44.17 7.26 32.97
N THR A 47 43.32 7.77 32.08
CA THR A 47 43.75 8.49 30.88
C THR A 47 43.78 9.98 31.19
N THR A 48 44.95 10.49 31.60
CA THR A 48 45.27 11.91 31.60
C THR A 48 45.48 12.38 30.15
N GLY A 49 44.39 12.50 29.38
CA GLY A 49 44.48 12.90 27.97
C GLY A 49 43.17 13.07 27.20
N THR A 50 42.00 12.88 27.80
CA THR A 50 40.71 13.03 27.12
C THR A 50 39.98 14.28 27.58
N ILE A 51 39.59 15.12 26.61
CA ILE A 51 38.71 16.27 26.82
C ILE A 51 37.29 15.78 26.59
N GLU A 52 36.48 15.71 27.64
CA GLU A 52 35.04 15.47 27.50
C GLU A 52 34.37 16.75 27.01
N VAL A 53 33.69 16.66 25.86
CA VAL A 53 32.89 17.76 25.31
C VAL A 53 31.44 17.54 25.75
N PRO A 54 30.89 18.37 26.66
CA PRO A 54 29.50 18.22 27.08
C PRO A 54 28.55 18.50 25.92
N ALA A 55 27.45 17.74 25.84
CA ALA A 55 26.40 17.98 24.86
C ALA A 55 25.77 19.37 25.10
N THR A 56 25.85 20.24 24.10
CA THR A 56 25.37 21.63 24.17
C THR A 56 23.87 21.78 23.88
N ARG A 57 23.17 20.68 23.54
CA ARG A 57 21.75 20.64 23.17
C ARG A 57 21.05 19.40 23.73
N SER A 58 19.73 19.46 23.91
CA SER A 58 18.94 18.27 24.27
C SER A 58 18.95 17.26 23.12
N GLN A 59 18.82 15.97 23.44
CA GLN A 59 18.77 14.88 22.46
C GLN A 59 17.58 14.98 21.48
N THR A 60 16.61 15.85 21.75
CA THR A 60 15.33 15.92 21.02
C THR A 60 15.17 17.16 20.13
N ALA A 61 16.03 18.19 20.29
CA ALA A 61 15.75 19.51 19.73
C ALA A 61 15.82 19.61 18.19
N GLU A 62 16.74 18.89 17.54
CA GLU A 62 16.90 18.96 16.07
C GLU A 62 15.94 18.02 15.33
N SER A 63 15.66 16.85 15.88
CA SER A 63 14.75 15.87 15.29
C SER A 63 13.30 16.35 15.35
N GLU A 64 12.84 16.97 16.45
CA GLU A 64 11.47 17.52 16.51
C GLU A 64 11.21 18.62 15.47
N ALA A 65 12.18 19.51 15.25
CA ALA A 65 12.07 20.59 14.25
C ALA A 65 11.94 20.05 12.82
N LEU A 66 12.59 18.92 12.54
CA LEU A 66 12.51 18.26 11.23
C LEU A 66 11.24 17.41 11.11
N MET A 67 10.67 16.87 12.20
CA MET A 67 9.69 15.77 12.15
C MET A 67 8.21 16.14 12.30
N HIS A 68 7.86 17.39 12.64
CA HIS A 68 6.46 17.78 12.93
C HIS A 68 5.48 17.62 11.73
N SER A 69 5.99 17.59 10.49
CA SER A 69 5.24 17.37 9.23
C SER A 69 5.47 15.97 8.64
N LEU A 70 6.68 15.44 8.79
CA LEU A 70 7.13 14.17 8.19
C LEU A 70 6.47 12.95 8.82
N SER A 71 5.94 13.11 10.04
CA SER A 71 5.43 12.05 10.91
C SER A 71 3.90 11.95 10.94
N ILE A 72 3.18 12.75 10.14
CA ILE A 72 1.71 12.76 10.20
C ILE A 72 1.16 11.50 9.53
N SER A 73 1.12 10.43 10.30
CA SER A 73 0.46 9.18 9.91
C SER A 73 -1.05 9.39 9.87
N PRO A 74 -1.76 8.72 8.95
CA PRO A 74 -3.20 8.72 8.96
C PRO A 74 -3.75 8.19 10.29
N SER A 75 -4.80 8.86 10.78
CA SER A 75 -5.42 8.60 12.08
C SER A 75 -6.90 8.92 12.00
N GLN A 76 -7.76 7.95 12.30
CA GLN A 76 -9.21 8.17 12.39
C GLN A 76 -9.53 9.03 13.61
N VAL A 77 -8.86 8.77 14.73
CA VAL A 77 -9.02 9.54 15.98
C VAL A 77 -8.76 11.02 15.75
N ASP A 78 -7.71 11.34 14.98
CA ASP A 78 -7.32 12.73 14.70
C ASP A 78 -7.92 13.27 13.39
N ARG A 79 -8.78 12.50 12.71
CA ARG A 79 -9.40 12.85 11.41
C ARG A 79 -8.41 13.23 10.31
N ARG A 80 -7.30 12.49 10.21
CA ARG A 80 -6.25 12.68 9.19
C ARG A 80 -6.24 11.52 8.22
N GLY A 81 -6.54 11.80 6.95
CA GLY A 81 -6.80 10.73 5.98
C GLY A 81 -5.82 10.57 4.81
N SER A 82 -5.04 11.60 4.49
CA SER A 82 -4.17 11.60 3.32
C SER A 82 -2.73 11.90 3.73
N ARG A 83 -1.77 11.23 3.07
CA ARG A 83 -0.34 11.51 3.18
C ARG A 83 0.13 12.58 2.18
N ASN A 84 -0.75 13.01 1.27
CA ASN A 84 -0.48 14.07 0.30
C ASN A 84 -0.36 15.43 0.97
N SER A 85 0.60 16.25 0.53
CA SER A 85 0.86 17.58 1.09
C SER A 85 -0.20 18.63 0.70
N PHE A 86 -1.06 18.35 -0.30
CA PHE A 86 -2.20 19.21 -0.73
C PHE A 86 -3.38 18.38 -1.24
N GLY A 87 -4.54 19.02 -1.42
CA GLY A 87 -5.73 18.46 -2.07
C GLY A 87 -5.58 18.28 -3.59
N ALA A 88 -4.50 17.66 -4.04
CA ALA A 88 -4.21 17.43 -5.45
C ALA A 88 -5.25 16.48 -6.08
N SER A 89 -5.80 16.86 -7.23
CA SER A 89 -6.56 15.94 -8.07
C SER A 89 -5.60 14.96 -8.74
N LEU A 90 -5.74 13.68 -8.43
CA LEU A 90 -4.86 12.63 -8.97
C LEU A 90 -5.48 11.99 -10.20
N PRO A 91 -4.76 11.89 -11.34
CA PRO A 91 -5.23 11.11 -12.47
C PRO A 91 -5.22 9.63 -12.08
N ILE A 92 -6.34 8.97 -12.30
CA ILE A 92 -6.46 7.52 -12.19
C ILE A 92 -6.93 6.98 -13.54
N PRO A 93 -6.39 5.84 -13.99
CA PRO A 93 -6.79 5.25 -15.25
C PRO A 93 -8.24 4.76 -15.12
N LYS A 94 -9.03 4.89 -16.19
CA LYS A 94 -10.35 4.26 -16.24
C LYS A 94 -10.17 2.78 -16.57
N SER A 95 -10.85 1.89 -15.84
CA SER A 95 -10.95 0.49 -16.23
C SER A 95 -11.84 0.35 -17.48
N LYS A 96 -11.26 0.54 -18.66
CA LYS A 96 -11.88 0.07 -19.92
C LYS A 96 -10.87 -0.73 -20.71
N ARG A 97 -10.50 -1.90 -20.18
CA ARG A 97 -10.02 -2.98 -21.05
C ARG A 97 -11.22 -3.44 -21.85
N GLN A 98 -11.20 -3.16 -23.14
CA GLN A 98 -12.22 -3.57 -24.09
C GLN A 98 -12.67 -5.00 -23.78
N SER A 99 -13.96 -5.17 -23.54
CA SER A 99 -14.63 -6.47 -23.51
C SER A 99 -14.29 -7.19 -24.81
N ARG A 100 -13.23 -8.01 -24.80
CA ARG A 100 -13.19 -9.12 -25.73
C ARG A 100 -14.30 -10.01 -25.23
N LEU A 101 -15.43 -9.98 -25.94
CA LEU A 101 -16.44 -11.03 -25.92
C LEU A 101 -15.74 -12.32 -25.53
N SER A 102 -16.04 -12.82 -24.34
CA SER A 102 -15.45 -14.00 -23.75
C SER A 102 -15.78 -15.18 -24.65
N SER A 103 -14.96 -15.40 -25.68
CA SER A 103 -14.82 -16.73 -26.23
C SER A 103 -14.25 -17.56 -25.11
N VAL A 104 -15.10 -18.35 -24.46
CA VAL A 104 -14.72 -19.37 -23.48
C VAL A 104 -13.66 -20.24 -24.15
N ALA A 105 -12.39 -19.94 -23.93
CA ALA A 105 -11.29 -20.77 -24.33
C ALA A 105 -11.18 -21.85 -23.24
N THR A 106 -11.71 -23.04 -23.52
CA THR A 106 -11.31 -24.24 -22.80
C THR A 106 -9.79 -24.39 -22.89
N ALA A 107 -9.16 -24.91 -21.84
CA ALA A 107 -7.72 -25.12 -21.72
C ALA A 107 -7.06 -25.90 -22.89
N ASP A 108 -7.84 -26.51 -23.79
CA ASP A 108 -7.37 -27.41 -24.83
C ASP A 108 -7.30 -26.82 -26.25
N GLY A 109 -7.72 -25.56 -26.49
CA GLY A 109 -7.47 -24.86 -27.76
C GLY A 109 -8.01 -25.52 -29.05
N ARG A 110 -8.98 -26.44 -28.98
CA ARG A 110 -9.52 -27.14 -30.16
C ARG A 110 -10.74 -26.42 -30.74
N PRO A 111 -10.82 -26.19 -32.07
CA PRO A 111 -11.99 -25.58 -32.69
C PRO A 111 -13.20 -26.52 -32.66
N THR A 112 -14.33 -26.05 -32.14
CA THR A 112 -15.62 -26.75 -32.19
C THR A 112 -16.33 -26.48 -33.51
N ARG A 113 -17.00 -27.52 -34.04
CA ARG A 113 -17.83 -27.43 -35.24
C ARG A 113 -19.06 -26.54 -34.96
N PRO A 114 -19.56 -25.75 -35.93
CA PRO A 114 -20.75 -24.93 -35.74
C PRO A 114 -21.98 -25.81 -35.46
N GLY A 115 -22.68 -25.58 -34.33
CA GLY A 115 -24.01 -26.14 -34.07
C GLY A 115 -24.19 -27.08 -32.87
N MET A 116 -23.14 -27.36 -32.07
CA MET A 116 -23.33 -28.05 -30.78
C MET A 116 -23.10 -27.08 -29.60
N PRO A 117 -24.01 -27.02 -28.61
CA PRO A 117 -23.75 -26.28 -27.38
C PRO A 117 -22.52 -26.85 -26.66
N SER A 118 -21.74 -25.99 -26.01
CA SER A 118 -20.57 -26.41 -25.25
C SER A 118 -20.97 -27.44 -24.19
N ILE A 119 -20.18 -28.51 -24.04
CA ILE A 119 -20.35 -29.45 -22.94
C ILE A 119 -20.00 -28.70 -21.65
N GLN A 120 -21.01 -28.26 -20.92
CA GLN A 120 -20.84 -27.64 -19.61
C GLN A 120 -20.52 -28.74 -18.58
N PRO A 121 -19.51 -28.55 -17.72
CA PRO A 121 -19.24 -29.46 -16.61
C PRO A 121 -20.49 -29.68 -15.75
N THR A 122 -20.71 -30.91 -15.27
CA THR A 122 -21.87 -31.25 -14.41
C THR A 122 -22.02 -30.32 -13.20
N ARG A 123 -20.90 -29.85 -12.63
CA ARG A 123 -20.89 -28.91 -11.50
C ARG A 123 -21.49 -27.54 -11.86
N ASP A 124 -21.25 -27.04 -13.06
CA ASP A 124 -21.75 -25.71 -13.49
C ASP A 124 -23.27 -25.73 -13.71
N ILE A 125 -23.79 -26.86 -14.19
CA ILE A 125 -25.23 -27.07 -14.34
C ILE A 125 -25.90 -27.14 -12.97
N LEU A 126 -25.32 -27.93 -12.05
CA LEU A 126 -25.85 -28.08 -10.69
C LEU A 126 -25.79 -26.75 -9.92
N SER A 127 -24.68 -26.00 -10.04
CA SER A 127 -24.55 -24.69 -9.36
C SER A 127 -25.56 -23.68 -9.90
N SER A 128 -25.82 -23.65 -11.21
CA SER A 128 -26.87 -22.81 -11.79
C SER A 128 -28.25 -23.13 -11.21
N GLN A 129 -28.61 -24.42 -11.10
CA GLN A 129 -29.89 -24.83 -10.53
C GLN A 129 -30.01 -24.46 -9.04
N VAL A 130 -28.94 -24.65 -8.25
CA VAL A 130 -28.91 -24.25 -6.83
C VAL A 130 -29.06 -22.75 -6.69
N GLN A 131 -28.41 -21.97 -7.57
CA GLN A 131 -28.49 -20.51 -7.59
C GLN A 131 -29.88 -20.01 -7.94
N ASP A 132 -30.58 -20.65 -8.89
CA ASP A 132 -31.96 -20.32 -9.26
C ASP A 132 -32.93 -20.60 -8.10
N MET A 133 -32.78 -21.76 -7.44
CA MET A 133 -33.58 -22.13 -6.27
C MET A 133 -33.31 -21.23 -5.05
N SER A 134 -32.09 -20.72 -4.92
CA SER A 134 -31.66 -19.84 -3.82
C SER A 134 -31.52 -18.37 -4.25
N SER A 135 -32.35 -17.91 -5.19
CA SER A 135 -32.25 -16.59 -5.85
C SER A 135 -31.97 -15.40 -4.92
N VAL A 136 -32.57 -15.36 -3.72
CA VAL A 136 -32.33 -14.30 -2.72
C VAL A 136 -30.90 -14.36 -2.17
N LYS A 137 -30.41 -15.55 -1.77
CA LYS A 137 -29.02 -15.74 -1.32
C LYS A 137 -28.04 -15.48 -2.47
N THR A 138 -28.36 -15.91 -3.69
CA THR A 138 -27.57 -15.66 -4.90
C THR A 138 -27.43 -14.16 -5.18
N ALA A 139 -28.53 -13.39 -5.09
CA ALA A 139 -28.48 -11.94 -5.24
C ALA A 139 -27.64 -11.26 -4.15
N ALA A 140 -27.75 -11.71 -2.90
CA ALA A 140 -26.93 -11.21 -1.79
C ALA A 140 -25.44 -11.52 -1.99
N ALA A 141 -25.09 -12.73 -2.44
CA ALA A 141 -23.72 -13.12 -2.74
C ALA A 141 -23.08 -12.27 -3.85
N LYS A 142 -23.87 -11.87 -4.85
CA LYS A 142 -23.46 -10.92 -5.89
C LYS A 142 -23.44 -9.45 -5.43
N ASP A 143 -24.08 -9.10 -4.32
CA ASP A 143 -24.10 -7.73 -3.77
C ASP A 143 -23.09 -7.52 -2.64
N MET A 144 -22.24 -8.53 -2.38
CA MET A 144 -21.07 -8.44 -1.51
C MET A 144 -19.77 -8.68 -2.28
N ALA A 145 -18.66 -8.15 -1.77
CA ALA A 145 -17.34 -8.37 -2.34
C ALA A 145 -16.22 -8.24 -1.31
N PHE A 146 -15.03 -8.73 -1.68
CA PHE A 146 -13.83 -8.63 -0.85
C PHE A 146 -12.70 -7.90 -1.58
N ALA A 147 -12.00 -7.02 -0.88
CA ALA A 147 -10.72 -6.46 -1.32
C ALA A 147 -9.63 -6.97 -0.38
N PHE A 148 -8.70 -7.74 -0.91
CA PHE A 148 -7.63 -8.36 -0.11
C PHE A 148 -6.33 -7.57 -0.24
N ASP A 149 -5.77 -7.15 0.88
CA ASP A 149 -4.32 -7.03 0.93
C ASP A 149 -3.66 -8.43 0.79
N ILE A 150 -2.37 -8.45 0.47
CA ILE A 150 -1.65 -9.67 0.10
C ILE A 150 -0.65 -10.06 1.19
N ASP A 151 0.30 -9.18 1.47
CA ASP A 151 1.42 -9.47 2.36
C ASP A 151 0.93 -9.37 3.82
N GLY A 152 1.04 -10.45 4.59
CA GLY A 152 0.49 -10.53 5.96
C GLY A 152 -0.98 -10.94 6.00
N VAL A 153 -1.65 -11.11 4.85
CA VAL A 153 -3.05 -11.59 4.77
C VAL A 153 -3.14 -12.94 4.06
N LEU A 154 -2.56 -13.05 2.88
CA LEU A 154 -2.58 -14.26 2.04
C LEU A 154 -1.21 -14.96 2.00
N VAL A 155 -0.12 -14.19 2.11
CA VAL A 155 1.26 -14.70 2.04
C VAL A 155 2.18 -13.90 2.97
N HIS A 156 3.34 -14.47 3.28
CA HIS A 156 4.49 -13.78 3.86
C HIS A 156 5.67 -13.89 2.89
N GLY A 157 5.90 -12.86 2.08
CA GLY A 157 6.82 -12.98 0.95
C GLY A 157 6.35 -14.08 0.00
N ASP A 158 7.12 -15.15 -0.14
CA ASP A 158 6.77 -16.29 -0.99
C ASP A 158 6.14 -17.47 -0.21
N ARG A 159 5.98 -17.32 1.11
CA ARG A 159 5.36 -18.34 1.97
C ARG A 159 3.85 -18.16 2.05
N LEU A 160 3.11 -19.21 1.70
CA LEU A 160 1.64 -19.27 1.84
C LEU A 160 1.19 -19.12 3.31
N ILE A 161 0.15 -18.31 3.54
CA ILE A 161 -0.70 -18.41 4.73
C ILE A 161 -1.80 -19.43 4.39
N PRO A 162 -1.87 -20.61 5.04
CA PRO A 162 -2.75 -21.71 4.62
C PRO A 162 -4.22 -21.31 4.45
N GLU A 163 -4.71 -20.45 5.34
CA GLU A 163 -6.06 -19.91 5.33
C GLU A 163 -6.36 -19.06 4.08
N GLY A 164 -5.35 -18.41 3.50
CA GLY A 164 -5.49 -17.65 2.26
C GLY A 164 -5.88 -18.54 1.08
N LYS A 165 -5.29 -19.75 0.98
CA LYS A 165 -5.69 -20.72 -0.04
C LYS A 165 -7.15 -21.13 0.12
N ARG A 166 -7.56 -21.47 1.36
CA ARG A 166 -8.94 -21.91 1.64
C ARG A 166 -9.96 -20.83 1.29
N VAL A 167 -9.67 -19.58 1.63
CA VAL A 167 -10.52 -18.44 1.28
C VAL A 167 -10.73 -18.36 -0.23
N LEU A 168 -9.68 -18.50 -1.03
CA LEU A 168 -9.82 -18.42 -2.48
C LEU A 168 -10.61 -19.60 -3.06
N GLU A 169 -10.52 -20.80 -2.50
CA GLU A 169 -11.38 -21.92 -2.89
C GLU A 169 -12.86 -21.58 -2.64
N ILE A 170 -13.18 -21.09 -1.45
CA ILE A 170 -14.54 -20.67 -1.07
C ILE A 170 -15.07 -19.62 -2.05
N LEU A 171 -14.30 -18.54 -2.27
CA LEU A 171 -14.73 -17.43 -3.13
C LEU A 171 -14.77 -17.80 -4.62
N ASN A 172 -14.05 -18.83 -5.06
CA ASN A 172 -14.07 -19.32 -6.44
C ASN A 172 -15.10 -20.44 -6.70
N GLY A 173 -16.05 -20.63 -5.80
CA GLY A 173 -17.19 -21.54 -6.00
C GLY A 173 -17.16 -22.81 -5.17
N ASP A 174 -16.24 -22.96 -4.21
CA ASP A 174 -16.33 -24.01 -3.20
C ASP A 174 -17.19 -23.56 -2.00
N ASN A 175 -18.45 -23.27 -2.29
CA ASN A 175 -19.45 -22.82 -1.33
C ASN A 175 -20.83 -23.39 -1.69
N GLU A 176 -21.81 -23.24 -0.81
CA GLU A 176 -23.18 -23.76 -0.95
C GLU A 176 -23.84 -23.48 -2.31
N LEU A 177 -23.56 -22.32 -2.90
CA LEU A 177 -24.18 -21.88 -4.16
C LEU A 177 -23.36 -22.26 -5.39
N GLY A 178 -22.12 -22.76 -5.21
CA GLY A 178 -21.19 -22.96 -6.32
C GLY A 178 -20.88 -21.67 -7.08
N ILE A 179 -21.14 -20.51 -6.46
CA ILE A 179 -21.03 -19.19 -7.09
C ILE A 179 -19.65 -18.60 -6.82
N LYS A 180 -19.10 -17.87 -7.80
CA LYS A 180 -17.94 -17.01 -7.54
C LYS A 180 -18.39 -15.78 -6.78
N ILE A 181 -17.78 -15.51 -5.63
CA ILE A 181 -18.02 -14.30 -4.87
C ILE A 181 -17.00 -13.23 -5.33
N PRO A 182 -17.45 -12.03 -5.70
CA PRO A 182 -16.57 -11.00 -6.25
C PRO A 182 -15.44 -10.64 -5.29
N HIS A 183 -14.22 -10.63 -5.80
CA HIS A 183 -13.06 -10.19 -5.02
C HIS A 183 -11.99 -9.59 -5.90
N ILE A 184 -11.18 -8.70 -5.31
CA ILE A 184 -9.98 -8.12 -5.92
C ILE A 184 -8.81 -8.20 -4.96
N PHE A 185 -7.60 -8.09 -5.50
CA PHE A 185 -6.36 -7.98 -4.75
C PHE A 185 -5.87 -6.54 -4.84
N LEU A 186 -5.76 -5.88 -3.68
CA LEU A 186 -5.33 -4.50 -3.55
C LEU A 186 -4.10 -4.42 -2.66
N THR A 187 -2.92 -4.37 -3.26
CA THR A 187 -1.64 -4.41 -2.56
C THR A 187 -0.82 -3.14 -2.73
N ASN A 188 -0.13 -2.74 -1.66
CA ASN A 188 0.95 -1.74 -1.75
C ASN A 188 2.30 -2.37 -2.17
N GLY A 189 2.35 -3.69 -2.39
CA GLY A 189 3.48 -4.38 -2.99
C GLY A 189 3.71 -3.97 -4.45
N SER A 190 4.99 -3.94 -4.86
CA SER A 190 5.43 -3.39 -6.14
C SER A 190 6.67 -4.10 -6.71
N GLY A 191 7.11 -3.65 -7.89
CA GLY A 191 8.44 -3.96 -8.42
C GLY A 191 8.46 -5.01 -9.51
N LYS A 192 7.33 -5.67 -9.79
CA LYS A 192 7.15 -6.61 -10.91
C LYS A 192 5.94 -6.20 -11.75
N PRO A 193 5.93 -6.50 -13.06
CA PRO A 193 4.71 -6.42 -13.86
C PRO A 193 3.58 -7.27 -13.27
N GLU A 194 2.33 -6.80 -13.39
CA GLU A 194 1.15 -7.46 -12.82
C GLU A 194 1.05 -8.92 -13.26
N ALA A 195 1.26 -9.20 -14.55
CA ALA A 195 1.20 -10.56 -15.09
C ALA A 195 2.19 -11.50 -14.39
N ALA A 196 3.42 -11.04 -14.13
CA ALA A 196 4.44 -11.83 -13.45
C ALA A 196 4.08 -12.05 -11.97
N ARG A 197 3.54 -11.02 -11.29
CA ARG A 197 3.11 -11.12 -9.89
C ARG A 197 1.88 -12.02 -9.74
N CYS A 198 0.88 -11.90 -10.61
CA CYS A 198 -0.29 -12.77 -10.63
C CYS A 198 0.10 -14.23 -10.87
N ALA A 199 1.03 -14.51 -11.79
CA ALA A 199 1.53 -15.87 -12.03
C ALA A 199 2.24 -16.45 -10.80
N GLN A 200 3.08 -15.65 -10.13
CA GLN A 200 3.74 -16.04 -8.88
C GLN A 200 2.72 -16.36 -7.79
N LEU A 201 1.77 -15.46 -7.52
CA LEU A 201 0.76 -15.64 -6.49
C LEU A 201 -0.16 -16.81 -6.81
N SER A 202 -0.52 -17.02 -8.08
CA SER A 202 -1.36 -18.15 -8.48
C SER A 202 -0.72 -19.49 -8.14
N LYS A 203 0.61 -19.58 -8.28
CA LYS A 203 1.39 -20.76 -7.91
C LYS A 203 1.40 -20.98 -6.40
N ILE A 204 1.62 -19.93 -5.61
CA ILE A 204 1.70 -20.01 -4.14
C ILE A 204 0.34 -20.36 -3.54
N LEU A 205 -0.72 -19.71 -4.02
CA LEU A 205 -2.08 -19.85 -3.49
C LEU A 205 -2.84 -21.04 -4.09
N HIS A 206 -2.28 -21.71 -5.10
CA HIS A 206 -2.93 -22.78 -5.85
C HIS A 206 -4.30 -22.38 -6.42
N SER A 207 -4.43 -21.11 -6.81
CA SER A 207 -5.67 -20.53 -7.35
C SER A 207 -5.34 -19.56 -8.48
N PRO A 208 -6.04 -19.59 -9.63
CA PRO A 208 -5.77 -18.66 -10.72
C PRO A 208 -6.11 -17.22 -10.33
N ILE A 209 -5.16 -16.30 -10.52
CA ILE A 209 -5.33 -14.86 -10.30
C ILE A 209 -5.21 -14.14 -11.63
N SER A 210 -6.26 -13.40 -11.99
CA SER A 210 -6.30 -12.58 -13.21
C SER A 210 -5.73 -11.20 -12.94
N THR A 211 -5.02 -10.64 -13.91
CA THR A 211 -4.60 -9.24 -13.88
C THR A 211 -5.77 -8.26 -13.86
N GLU A 212 -6.98 -8.70 -14.22
CA GLU A 212 -8.20 -7.87 -14.23
C GLU A 212 -8.79 -7.66 -12.83
N GLN A 213 -8.37 -8.43 -11.83
CA GLN A 213 -8.78 -8.27 -10.43
C GLN A 213 -7.59 -7.91 -9.53
N PHE A 214 -6.49 -7.43 -10.10
CA PHE A 214 -5.22 -7.23 -9.40
C PHE A 214 -4.72 -5.80 -9.52
N ILE A 215 -4.44 -5.18 -8.37
CA ILE A 215 -3.99 -3.78 -8.27
C ILE A 215 -2.74 -3.73 -7.41
N GLN A 216 -1.64 -3.26 -8.00
CA GLN A 216 -0.40 -2.93 -7.29
C GLN A 216 -0.33 -1.43 -7.00
N SER A 217 0.60 -1.04 -6.13
CA SER A 217 0.79 0.36 -5.74
C SER A 217 1.01 1.30 -6.94
N HIS A 218 1.75 0.85 -7.95
CA HIS A 218 2.07 1.62 -9.16
C HIS A 218 1.02 1.51 -10.27
N THR A 219 0.04 0.60 -10.18
CA THR A 219 -0.97 0.42 -11.25
C THR A 219 -1.76 1.70 -11.56
N PRO A 220 -2.25 2.46 -10.55
CA PRO A 220 -2.93 3.74 -10.81
C PRO A 220 -2.02 4.81 -11.44
N MET A 221 -0.69 4.69 -11.28
CA MET A 221 0.26 5.66 -11.85
C MET A 221 0.37 5.55 -13.37
N SER A 222 -0.18 4.50 -13.99
CA SER A 222 -0.20 4.35 -15.45
C SER A 222 -0.87 5.52 -16.17
N ALA A 223 -1.85 6.18 -15.55
CA ALA A 223 -2.48 7.38 -16.11
C ALA A 223 -1.51 8.56 -16.31
N LEU A 224 -0.39 8.60 -15.56
CA LEU A 224 0.61 9.66 -15.69
C LEU A 224 1.37 9.60 -17.02
N ALA A 225 1.30 8.49 -17.76
CA ALA A 225 1.91 8.36 -19.09
C ALA A 225 1.29 9.31 -20.13
N GLU A 226 0.06 9.79 -19.90
CA GLU A 226 -0.57 10.81 -20.76
C GLU A 226 -0.06 12.23 -20.49
N TYR A 227 0.56 12.46 -19.32
CA TYR A 227 0.94 13.79 -18.85
C TYR A 227 2.43 14.09 -18.98
N TYR A 228 3.28 13.06 -18.95
CA TYR A 228 4.74 13.21 -18.94
C TYR A 228 5.40 12.44 -20.08
N ASP A 229 6.36 13.08 -20.75
CA ASP A 229 7.07 12.48 -21.87
C ASP A 229 8.33 11.75 -21.40
N THR A 230 9.17 12.46 -20.63
CA THR A 230 10.41 11.91 -20.04
C THR A 230 10.27 11.79 -18.52
N VAL A 231 10.39 10.57 -17.99
CA VAL A 231 10.22 10.31 -16.55
C VAL A 231 11.41 9.57 -15.95
N LEU A 232 11.79 9.94 -14.72
CA LEU A 232 12.68 9.11 -13.90
C LEU A 232 11.83 8.09 -13.15
N VAL A 233 12.07 6.80 -13.39
CA VAL A 233 11.40 5.70 -12.67
C VAL A 233 12.38 5.07 -11.67
N VAL A 234 12.02 5.14 -10.39
CA VAL A 234 12.86 4.70 -9.26
C VAL A 234 12.29 3.44 -8.61
N GLY A 235 13.19 2.53 -8.23
CA GLY A 235 12.89 1.32 -7.47
C GLY A 235 12.83 0.05 -8.29
N GLY A 236 12.56 -1.06 -7.59
CA GLY A 236 12.43 -2.39 -8.15
C GLY A 236 13.74 -3.16 -8.21
N GLU A 237 13.65 -4.48 -8.35
CA GLU A 237 14.82 -5.33 -8.50
C GLU A 237 15.47 -5.09 -9.85
N ASN A 238 16.79 -4.90 -9.85
CA ASN A 238 17.58 -4.61 -11.05
C ASN A 238 16.98 -3.50 -11.94
N TYR A 239 16.24 -2.55 -11.35
CA TYR A 239 15.56 -1.45 -12.05
C TYR A 239 14.58 -1.91 -13.13
N GLN A 240 13.98 -3.10 -12.95
CA GLN A 240 12.96 -3.67 -13.83
C GLN A 240 11.66 -2.85 -13.85
N CYS A 241 11.49 -1.87 -12.96
CA CYS A 241 10.40 -0.89 -13.06
C CYS A 241 10.39 -0.14 -14.40
N ARG A 242 11.51 -0.11 -15.15
CA ARG A 242 11.50 0.32 -16.56
C ARG A 242 10.48 -0.45 -17.40
N GLU A 243 10.45 -1.77 -17.28
CA GLU A 243 9.56 -2.61 -18.10
C GLU A 243 8.10 -2.41 -17.70
N VAL A 244 7.83 -2.20 -16.41
CA VAL A 244 6.49 -1.82 -15.93
C VAL A 244 6.06 -0.49 -16.54
N ALA A 245 6.92 0.53 -16.50
CA ALA A 245 6.61 1.84 -17.10
C ALA A 245 6.38 1.75 -18.62
N LYS A 246 7.17 0.94 -19.35
CA LYS A 246 6.93 0.70 -20.79
C LYS A 246 5.55 0.08 -21.04
N GLN A 247 5.13 -0.88 -20.23
CA GLN A 247 3.80 -1.51 -20.37
C GLN A 247 2.64 -0.54 -20.12
N TYR A 248 2.85 0.45 -19.26
CA TYR A 248 1.87 1.52 -19.02
C TYR A 248 1.84 2.60 -20.12
N GLY A 249 2.78 2.57 -21.06
CA GLY A 249 2.81 3.49 -22.20
C GLY A 249 3.68 4.73 -22.01
N PHE A 250 4.53 4.78 -20.97
CA PHE A 250 5.56 5.83 -20.87
C PHE A 250 6.55 5.73 -22.03
N LYS A 251 6.90 6.88 -22.62
CA LYS A 251 7.68 6.94 -23.87
C LYS A 251 9.18 7.00 -23.61
N ASP A 252 9.65 8.02 -22.90
CA ASP A 252 11.05 8.14 -22.51
C ASP A 252 11.22 7.87 -21.01
N ILE A 253 11.88 6.76 -20.71
CA ILE A 253 12.05 6.27 -19.35
C ILE A 253 13.53 6.34 -18.99
N VAL A 254 13.84 7.08 -17.94
CA VAL A 254 15.15 7.11 -17.28
C VAL A 254 15.04 6.23 -16.03
N VAL A 255 16.06 5.44 -15.74
CA VAL A 255 16.21 4.81 -14.41
C VAL A 255 17.54 5.25 -13.78
N PRO A 256 17.69 5.20 -12.44
CA PRO A 256 18.91 5.62 -11.75
C PRO A 256 20.21 5.05 -12.33
N ASN A 257 20.19 3.79 -12.77
CA ASN A 257 21.34 3.15 -13.42
C ASN A 257 21.82 3.86 -14.69
N ASP A 258 20.94 4.45 -15.49
CA ASP A 258 21.34 5.19 -16.70
C ASP A 258 22.21 6.40 -16.33
N ILE A 259 21.80 7.09 -15.27
CA ILE A 259 22.47 8.29 -14.77
C ILE A 259 23.82 7.91 -14.17
N VAL A 260 23.87 6.89 -13.32
CA VAL A 260 25.11 6.38 -12.72
C VAL A 260 26.09 5.90 -13.79
N ALA A 261 25.60 5.23 -14.84
CA ALA A 261 26.43 4.78 -15.96
C ALA A 261 27.05 5.96 -16.72
N SER A 262 26.38 7.11 -16.75
CA SER A 262 26.83 8.32 -17.46
C SER A 262 27.70 9.24 -16.58
N GLN A 263 27.40 9.30 -15.29
CA GLN A 263 28.04 10.18 -14.31
C GLN A 263 28.39 9.39 -13.04
N PRO A 264 29.47 8.59 -13.04
CA PRO A 264 29.82 7.73 -11.91
C PRO A 264 30.10 8.49 -10.61
N THR A 265 30.51 9.75 -10.70
CA THR A 265 30.80 10.62 -9.55
C THR A 265 29.57 11.03 -8.76
N LEU A 266 28.36 10.84 -9.29
CA LEU A 266 27.12 11.23 -8.63
C LEU A 266 26.84 10.40 -7.38
N SER A 267 27.23 9.12 -7.37
CA SER A 267 27.09 8.25 -6.21
C SER A 267 28.47 7.87 -5.65
N PRO A 268 29.09 8.74 -4.84
CA PRO A 268 30.44 8.50 -4.32
C PRO A 268 30.52 7.29 -3.38
N LEU A 269 29.38 6.88 -2.80
CA LEU A 269 29.29 5.74 -1.90
C LEU A 269 28.96 4.42 -2.62
N LYS A 270 28.69 4.46 -3.93
CA LYS A 270 28.42 3.25 -4.70
C LYS A 270 29.71 2.52 -4.99
N GLU A 271 29.99 1.52 -4.18
CA GLU A 271 31.22 0.71 -4.31
C GLU A 271 31.19 -0.19 -5.55
N PHE A 272 30.00 -0.67 -5.96
CA PHE A 272 29.86 -1.62 -7.06
C PHE A 272 28.76 -1.23 -8.05
N PHE A 273 29.12 -1.14 -9.33
CA PHE A 273 28.19 -1.06 -10.46
C PHE A 273 28.42 -2.27 -11.37
N THR A 274 27.55 -3.27 -11.21
CA THR A 274 27.72 -4.62 -11.76
C THR A 274 27.63 -4.64 -13.29
N ALA A 275 28.16 -5.71 -13.91
CA ALA A 275 28.06 -5.90 -15.36
C ALA A 275 26.60 -6.01 -15.83
N GLU A 276 25.73 -6.67 -15.05
CA GLU A 276 24.30 -6.77 -15.34
C GLU A 276 23.62 -5.39 -15.34
N GLN A 277 23.88 -4.58 -14.31
CA GLN A 277 23.36 -3.23 -14.21
C GLN A 277 23.83 -2.33 -15.38
N ARG A 278 25.11 -2.44 -15.78
CA ARG A 278 25.62 -1.72 -16.96
C ARG A 278 24.96 -2.19 -18.25
N ALA A 279 24.75 -3.49 -18.41
CA ALA A 279 24.15 -4.06 -19.61
C ALA A 279 22.69 -3.64 -19.81
N THR A 280 21.96 -3.37 -18.73
CA THR A 280 20.58 -2.88 -18.76
C THR A 280 20.45 -1.36 -18.71
N SER A 281 21.56 -0.63 -18.61
CA SER A 281 21.60 0.83 -18.61
C SER A 281 21.57 1.41 -20.02
N THR A 282 20.91 2.55 -20.18
CA THR A 282 20.91 3.36 -21.40
C THR A 282 21.52 4.73 -21.08
N PRO A 283 22.86 4.84 -20.97
CA PRO A 283 23.52 6.09 -20.61
C PRO A 283 23.30 7.18 -21.66
N ARG A 284 23.19 8.42 -21.20
CA ARG A 284 22.87 9.61 -22.01
C ARG A 284 23.63 10.84 -21.49
N ASP A 285 23.71 11.88 -22.31
CA ASP A 285 24.17 13.19 -21.85
C ASP A 285 23.05 13.89 -21.06
N PHE A 286 22.95 13.58 -19.77
CA PHE A 286 21.91 14.10 -18.89
C PHE A 286 21.99 15.61 -18.62
N SER A 287 23.05 16.29 -19.07
CA SER A 287 23.09 17.76 -19.08
C SER A 287 22.17 18.39 -20.14
N LYS A 288 21.63 17.56 -21.04
CA LYS A 288 20.75 17.97 -22.14
C LYS A 288 19.38 17.28 -22.10
N VAL A 289 19.15 16.41 -21.12
CA VAL A 289 17.89 15.67 -20.96
C VAL A 289 17.06 16.39 -19.91
N LYS A 290 15.87 16.83 -20.32
CA LYS A 290 14.85 17.34 -19.41
C LYS A 290 14.02 16.17 -18.90
N ILE A 291 13.97 15.98 -17.58
CA ILE A 291 13.11 14.99 -16.92
C ILE A 291 11.88 15.72 -16.37
N ASP A 292 10.69 15.32 -16.80
CA ASP A 292 9.43 16.01 -16.48
C ASP A 292 8.87 15.63 -15.11
N ALA A 293 9.10 14.39 -14.65
CA ALA A 293 8.58 13.91 -13.37
C ALA A 293 9.43 12.75 -12.79
N ILE A 294 9.35 12.59 -11.47
CA ILE A 294 9.96 11.49 -10.72
C ILE A 294 8.86 10.54 -10.26
N LEU A 295 8.95 9.27 -10.65
CA LEU A 295 7.99 8.21 -10.33
C LEU A 295 8.67 7.12 -9.51
N VAL A 296 8.42 7.10 -8.20
CA VAL A 296 8.95 6.07 -7.29
C VAL A 296 7.97 4.89 -7.27
N PHE A 297 8.16 3.96 -8.21
CA PHE A 297 7.27 2.81 -8.43
C PHE A 297 7.40 1.73 -7.35
N SER A 298 8.58 1.57 -6.77
CA SER A 298 8.87 0.51 -5.79
C SER A 298 9.94 0.95 -4.80
N ASP A 299 10.18 0.15 -3.77
CA ASP A 299 11.31 0.32 -2.87
C ASP A 299 12.65 0.43 -3.63
N SER A 300 13.45 1.42 -3.25
CA SER A 300 14.84 1.57 -3.70
C SER A 300 15.69 0.41 -3.15
N ARG A 301 16.66 -0.06 -3.94
CA ARG A 301 17.68 -1.03 -3.50
C ARG A 301 19.02 -0.37 -3.18
N ASP A 302 19.14 0.94 -3.41
CA ASP A 302 20.34 1.75 -3.21
C ASP A 302 19.92 3.16 -2.77
N TYR A 303 19.56 3.28 -1.48
CA TYR A 303 18.95 4.50 -0.94
C TYR A 303 19.86 5.71 -1.15
N ALA A 304 21.16 5.58 -0.92
CA ALA A 304 22.09 6.70 -1.04
C ALA A 304 22.11 7.27 -2.46
N THR A 305 22.23 6.39 -3.46
CA THR A 305 22.25 6.80 -4.87
C THR A 305 20.92 7.41 -5.30
N ASP A 306 19.81 6.72 -5.00
CA ASP A 306 18.49 7.13 -5.46
C ASP A 306 18.06 8.45 -4.80
N LEU A 307 18.34 8.62 -3.49
CA LEU A 307 18.09 9.88 -2.79
C LEU A 307 18.92 11.03 -3.38
N GLN A 308 20.21 10.81 -3.70
CA GLN A 308 21.05 11.84 -4.30
C GLN A 308 20.52 12.28 -5.66
N ILE A 309 20.18 11.33 -6.55
CA ILE A 309 19.62 11.64 -7.88
C ILE A 309 18.32 12.42 -7.75
N ILE A 310 17.43 12.00 -6.86
CA ILE A 310 16.15 12.68 -6.63
C ILE A 310 16.41 14.10 -6.09
N MET A 311 17.33 14.27 -5.14
CA MET A 311 17.68 15.58 -4.59
C MET A 311 18.27 16.54 -5.62
N ASP A 312 19.08 16.02 -6.55
CA ASP A 312 19.65 16.81 -7.65
C ASP A 312 18.56 17.26 -8.61
N LEU A 313 17.62 16.38 -8.98
CA LEU A 313 16.50 16.73 -9.84
C LEU A 313 15.52 17.70 -9.19
N LEU A 314 15.17 17.51 -7.92
CA LEU A 314 14.27 18.42 -7.20
C LEU A 314 14.86 19.82 -7.00
N GLN A 315 16.19 19.97 -7.15
CA GLN A 315 16.88 21.26 -7.11
C GLN A 315 17.33 21.77 -8.48
N SER A 316 17.12 20.99 -9.53
CA SER A 316 17.54 21.34 -10.89
C SER A 316 16.70 22.46 -11.49
N GLU A 317 17.26 23.13 -12.48
CA GLU A 317 16.52 24.01 -13.37
C GLU A 317 15.76 23.15 -14.40
N ASP A 318 14.43 23.16 -14.31
CA ASP A 318 13.52 22.50 -15.26
C ASP A 318 13.81 21.01 -15.49
N GLY A 319 14.23 20.29 -14.45
CA GLY A 319 14.45 18.84 -14.51
C GLY A 319 15.74 18.40 -15.21
N VAL A 320 16.69 19.31 -15.45
CA VAL A 320 17.95 19.01 -16.14
C VAL A 320 19.09 18.78 -15.14
N LEU A 321 19.68 17.58 -15.13
CA LEU A 321 20.77 17.24 -14.22
C LEU A 321 22.01 18.11 -14.43
N GLY A 322 22.70 18.45 -13.33
CA GLY A 322 23.89 19.32 -13.34
C GLY A 322 23.58 20.82 -13.31
N THR A 323 22.31 21.21 -13.34
CA THR A 323 21.86 22.59 -13.14
C THR A 323 21.36 22.82 -11.70
N ARG A 324 21.15 24.08 -11.31
CA ARG A 324 20.55 24.43 -10.03
C ARG A 324 19.59 25.60 -10.17
N ALA A 325 18.32 25.37 -9.86
CA ALA A 325 17.29 26.40 -9.88
C ALA A 325 17.61 27.52 -8.88
N LYS A 326 17.34 28.77 -9.26
CA LYS A 326 17.45 29.94 -8.34
C LYS A 326 16.40 29.88 -7.24
N HIS A 327 15.22 29.35 -7.56
CA HIS A 327 14.12 29.14 -6.64
C HIS A 327 13.58 27.71 -6.78
N PRO A 328 14.30 26.70 -6.24
CA PRO A 328 13.95 25.29 -6.38
C PRO A 328 12.51 24.95 -5.98
N THR A 329 11.99 25.63 -4.97
CA THR A 329 10.64 25.40 -4.46
C THR A 329 9.54 25.69 -5.49
N ASN A 330 9.78 26.64 -6.40
CA ASN A 330 8.77 27.09 -7.37
C ASN A 330 8.97 26.44 -8.75
N GLN A 331 10.14 25.86 -9.00
CA GLN A 331 10.57 25.34 -10.30
C GLN A 331 10.81 23.83 -10.30
N ARG A 332 10.60 23.16 -9.15
CA ARG A 332 10.79 21.72 -9.02
C ARG A 332 9.82 20.95 -9.91
N ILE A 333 10.30 19.82 -10.40
CA ILE A 333 9.48 18.82 -11.05
C ILE A 333 8.68 18.02 -10.01
N PRO A 334 7.49 17.51 -10.35
CA PRO A 334 6.67 16.73 -9.44
C PRO A 334 7.30 15.36 -9.13
N ILE A 335 7.11 14.92 -7.89
CA ILE A 335 7.49 13.59 -7.43
C ILE A 335 6.28 12.81 -6.93
N TYR A 336 6.20 11.56 -7.37
CA TYR A 336 5.12 10.63 -7.07
C TYR A 336 5.66 9.37 -6.40
N PHE A 337 5.01 8.94 -5.32
CA PHE A 337 5.27 7.68 -4.64
C PHE A 337 4.10 6.73 -4.88
N SER A 338 4.40 5.48 -5.19
CA SER A 338 3.37 4.47 -5.41
C SER A 338 2.60 4.11 -4.13
N GLN A 339 3.23 4.24 -2.95
CA GLN A 339 2.63 3.91 -1.64
C GLN A 339 3.31 4.67 -0.49
N GLY A 340 2.70 4.63 0.71
CA GLY A 340 3.17 5.33 1.91
C GLY A 340 3.34 4.49 3.18
N ASP A 341 3.36 3.16 3.08
CA ASP A 341 3.55 2.23 4.19
C ASP A 341 4.97 2.29 4.74
N LEU A 342 5.08 2.43 6.06
CA LEU A 342 6.38 2.44 6.73
C LEU A 342 6.96 1.04 6.84
N LEU A 343 6.07 0.06 7.06
CA LEU A 343 6.44 -1.32 7.34
C LEU A 343 5.65 -2.25 6.44
N CYS A 344 6.31 -3.31 5.97
CA CYS A 344 5.70 -4.42 5.26
C CYS A 344 6.07 -5.76 5.92
N PRO A 345 5.16 -6.73 6.00
CA PRO A 345 5.48 -8.07 6.45
C PRO A 345 6.26 -8.82 5.36
N THR A 346 7.26 -9.58 5.77
CA THR A 346 8.06 -10.44 4.88
C THR A 346 8.20 -11.83 5.52
N GLU A 347 9.11 -12.65 5.01
CA GLU A 347 9.47 -13.93 5.65
C GLU A 347 10.16 -13.76 7.01
N HIS A 348 10.66 -12.55 7.30
CA HIS A 348 11.31 -12.23 8.57
C HIS A 348 10.28 -12.17 9.73
N PRO A 349 10.64 -12.58 10.97
CA PRO A 349 9.70 -12.57 12.11
C PRO A 349 9.10 -11.20 12.47
N SER A 350 9.78 -10.11 12.12
CA SER A 350 9.31 -8.75 12.33
C SER A 350 9.23 -7.96 11.02
N PRO A 351 8.20 -7.10 10.83
CA PRO A 351 8.01 -6.30 9.62
C PRO A 351 9.25 -5.50 9.25
N ARG A 352 9.52 -5.35 7.95
CA ARG A 352 10.68 -4.62 7.41
C ARG A 352 10.25 -3.25 6.90
N MET A 353 11.22 -2.34 6.79
CA MET A 353 11.02 -1.01 6.22
C MET A 353 10.53 -1.11 4.77
N SER A 354 9.63 -0.19 4.38
CA SER A 354 9.06 -0.11 3.02
C SER A 354 9.12 1.31 2.45
N GLN A 355 8.49 1.59 1.31
CA GLN A 355 8.70 2.83 0.55
C GLN A 355 8.37 4.07 1.37
N GLY A 356 7.44 3.97 2.32
CA GLY A 356 7.11 5.06 3.24
C GLY A 356 8.31 5.53 4.07
N THR A 357 9.24 4.65 4.47
CA THR A 357 10.46 5.07 5.19
C THR A 357 11.47 5.74 4.27
N PHE A 358 11.62 5.24 3.03
CA PHE A 358 12.43 5.89 2.00
C PHE A 358 11.92 7.31 1.73
N ARG A 359 10.60 7.43 1.59
CA ARG A 359 9.88 8.68 1.37
C ARG A 359 10.09 9.65 2.54
N ILE A 360 9.98 9.21 3.80
CA ILE A 360 10.26 10.06 4.98
C ILE A 360 11.73 10.51 5.01
N ALA A 361 12.67 9.60 4.71
CA ALA A 361 14.08 9.95 4.67
C ALA A 361 14.36 11.04 3.63
N LEU A 362 13.78 10.92 2.43
CA LEU A 362 13.89 11.96 1.40
C LEU A 362 13.35 13.29 1.89
N GLU A 363 12.17 13.32 2.52
CA GLU A 363 11.63 14.58 3.00
C GLU A 363 12.47 15.22 4.09
N ALA A 364 12.99 14.42 5.03
CA ALA A 364 13.85 14.91 6.09
C ALA A 364 15.12 15.54 5.50
N ILE A 365 15.73 14.86 4.53
CA ILE A 365 16.89 15.34 3.79
C ILE A 365 16.54 16.63 3.03
N TYR A 366 15.42 16.63 2.30
CA TYR A 366 14.96 17.78 1.53
C TYR A 366 14.74 19.00 2.41
N LYS A 367 14.04 18.84 3.54
CA LYS A 367 13.80 19.91 4.51
C LYS A 367 15.08 20.41 5.16
N ALA A 368 15.98 19.51 5.54
CA ALA A 368 17.26 19.88 6.13
C ALA A 368 18.13 20.71 5.16
N ILE A 369 18.09 20.39 3.86
CA ILE A 369 18.92 21.04 2.84
C ILE A 369 18.28 22.34 2.32
N THR A 370 16.97 22.35 2.10
CA THR A 370 16.27 23.45 1.44
C THR A 370 15.55 24.40 2.40
N GLY A 371 15.34 23.97 3.65
CA GLY A 371 14.57 24.71 4.65
C GLY A 371 13.05 24.62 4.47
N VAL A 372 12.55 23.88 3.48
CA VAL A 372 11.10 23.77 3.19
C VAL A 372 10.63 22.32 3.11
N GLU A 373 9.33 22.11 3.29
CA GLU A 373 8.70 20.79 3.13
C GLU A 373 8.72 20.34 1.66
N LEU A 374 8.92 19.03 1.45
CA LEU A 374 8.80 18.43 0.13
C LEU A 374 7.34 18.30 -0.25
N GLU A 375 6.96 18.92 -1.36
CA GLU A 375 5.67 18.66 -1.97
C GLU A 375 5.73 17.39 -2.80
N ARG A 376 4.74 16.51 -2.60
CA ARG A 376 4.72 15.18 -3.20
C ARG A 376 3.31 14.67 -3.37
N VAL A 377 3.18 13.70 -4.25
CA VAL A 377 1.99 12.88 -4.38
C VAL A 377 2.29 11.44 -3.94
N VAL A 378 1.35 10.83 -3.24
CA VAL A 378 1.37 9.46 -2.75
C VAL A 378 0.11 8.77 -3.28
N TYR A 379 0.30 7.64 -3.94
CA TYR A 379 -0.73 6.66 -4.30
C TYR A 379 -0.73 5.52 -3.26
N GLY A 380 -1.33 4.38 -3.60
CA GLY A 380 -1.42 3.23 -2.72
C GLY A 380 -2.42 3.47 -1.59
N LYS A 381 -2.68 2.46 -0.79
CA LYS A 381 -3.51 2.59 0.40
C LYS A 381 -2.80 3.51 1.41
N PRO A 382 -3.53 4.35 2.16
CA PRO A 382 -4.99 4.52 2.25
C PRO A 382 -5.54 5.61 1.32
N GLU A 383 -4.79 6.02 0.30
CA GLU A 383 -5.11 7.21 -0.49
C GLU A 383 -6.39 7.01 -1.31
N LEU A 384 -7.25 8.03 -1.35
CA LEU A 384 -8.56 7.97 -1.99
C LEU A 384 -8.50 7.52 -3.46
N ALA A 385 -7.49 7.97 -4.19
CA ALA A 385 -7.29 7.62 -5.60
C ALA A 385 -7.20 6.10 -5.82
N THR A 386 -6.55 5.40 -4.90
CA THR A 386 -6.37 3.95 -4.94
C THR A 386 -7.69 3.21 -4.77
N TYR A 387 -8.54 3.66 -3.85
CA TYR A 387 -9.85 3.04 -3.62
C TYR A 387 -10.86 3.37 -4.73
N LYS A 388 -10.81 4.58 -5.29
CA LYS A 388 -11.60 4.91 -6.49
C LYS A 388 -11.24 4.03 -7.68
N TYR A 389 -9.94 3.78 -7.90
CA TYR A 389 -9.51 2.85 -8.93
C TYR A 389 -9.93 1.41 -8.61
N ALA A 390 -9.96 1.03 -7.33
CA ALA A 390 -10.44 -0.28 -6.91
C ALA A 390 -11.94 -0.49 -7.19
N ASP A 391 -12.80 0.54 -7.06
CA ASP A 391 -14.21 0.47 -7.48
C ASP A 391 -14.35 0.19 -8.98
N ASP A 392 -13.56 0.88 -9.80
CA ASP A 392 -13.53 0.72 -11.25
C ASP A 392 -13.11 -0.71 -11.66
N VAL A 393 -12.09 -1.25 -10.98
CA VAL A 393 -11.63 -2.64 -11.17
C VAL A 393 -12.66 -3.65 -10.68
N MET A 394 -13.27 -3.44 -9.52
CA MET A 394 -14.33 -4.30 -8.98
C MET A 394 -15.55 -4.33 -9.89
N THR A 395 -15.97 -3.17 -10.40
CA THR A 395 -17.11 -3.03 -11.32
C THR A 395 -16.84 -3.78 -12.64
N SER A 396 -15.62 -3.66 -13.17
CA SER A 396 -15.23 -4.43 -14.36
C SER A 396 -15.16 -5.94 -14.07
N TRP A 397 -14.66 -6.32 -12.90
CA TRP A 397 -14.57 -7.72 -12.50
C TRP A 397 -15.95 -8.36 -12.33
N MET A 398 -16.92 -7.61 -11.78
CA MET A 398 -18.33 -7.99 -11.72
C MET A 398 -18.92 -8.28 -13.10
N ASP A 399 -18.60 -7.45 -14.09
CA ASP A 399 -18.99 -7.73 -15.48
C ASP A 399 -18.34 -9.03 -15.98
N THR A 400 -17.04 -9.23 -15.74
CA THR A 400 -16.33 -10.44 -16.15
C THR A 400 -16.92 -11.72 -15.56
N ILE A 401 -17.30 -11.75 -14.27
CA ILE A 401 -17.72 -12.99 -13.59
C ILE A 401 -19.25 -13.18 -13.50
N HIS A 402 -20.03 -12.11 -13.64
CA HIS A 402 -21.49 -12.14 -13.50
C HIS A 402 -22.25 -11.42 -14.62
N ASN A 403 -21.56 -10.78 -15.57
CA ASN A 403 -22.17 -9.99 -16.64
C ASN A 403 -23.06 -8.85 -16.08
N GLU A 404 -22.59 -8.23 -14.99
CA GLU A 404 -23.23 -7.11 -14.30
C GLU A 404 -22.23 -5.96 -14.11
N GLU A 405 -22.40 -4.84 -14.83
CA GLU A 405 -21.58 -3.63 -14.66
C GLU A 405 -22.10 -2.78 -13.49
N ARG A 406 -21.85 -3.24 -12.25
CA ARG A 406 -22.20 -2.49 -11.03
C ARG A 406 -21.23 -2.78 -9.90
N LEU A 407 -21.13 -1.83 -8.97
CA LEU A 407 -20.38 -2.02 -7.72
C LEU A 407 -21.25 -2.75 -6.68
N PRO A 408 -20.74 -3.82 -6.03
CA PRO A 408 -21.42 -4.46 -4.90
C PRO A 408 -21.54 -3.49 -3.70
N LYS A 409 -22.66 -3.55 -2.96
CA LYS A 409 -22.88 -2.64 -1.82
C LYS A 409 -22.02 -2.98 -0.60
N ASN A 410 -21.84 -4.27 -0.34
CA ASN A 410 -21.18 -4.76 0.87
C ASN A 410 -19.73 -5.17 0.56
N ILE A 411 -18.82 -4.19 0.53
CA ILE A 411 -17.40 -4.45 0.28
C ILE A 411 -16.65 -4.57 1.61
N TYR A 412 -15.81 -5.61 1.70
CA TYR A 412 -14.98 -5.93 2.86
C TYR A 412 -13.50 -5.80 2.53
N MET A 413 -12.83 -4.78 3.07
CA MET A 413 -11.37 -4.66 3.03
C MET A 413 -10.75 -5.57 4.08
N ILE A 414 -9.97 -6.56 3.66
CA ILE A 414 -9.23 -7.44 4.55
C ILE A 414 -7.75 -7.05 4.52
N GLY A 415 -7.21 -6.64 5.67
CA GLY A 415 -5.85 -6.11 5.77
C GLY A 415 -5.21 -6.32 7.13
N ASP A 416 -3.89 -6.23 7.18
CA ASP A 416 -3.08 -6.41 8.39
C ASP A 416 -2.56 -5.09 8.97
N ASN A 417 -2.68 -3.98 8.23
CA ASN A 417 -2.05 -2.71 8.58
C ASN A 417 -3.10 -1.61 8.89
N PRO A 418 -3.25 -1.20 10.16
CA PRO A 418 -4.19 -0.14 10.55
C PRO A 418 -3.95 1.20 9.86
N GLN A 419 -2.70 1.54 9.53
CA GLN A 419 -2.30 2.81 8.90
C GLN A 419 -2.42 2.81 7.37
N SER A 420 -2.90 1.71 6.80
CA SER A 420 -3.05 1.49 5.36
C SER A 420 -4.44 0.94 5.04
N ASP A 421 -4.66 -0.35 5.27
CA ASP A 421 -5.88 -1.05 4.86
C ASP A 421 -7.11 -0.55 5.61
N ILE A 422 -6.98 -0.45 6.93
CA ILE A 422 -8.13 -0.22 7.81
C ILE A 422 -8.58 1.24 7.74
N ILE A 423 -7.65 2.19 7.86
CA ILE A 423 -8.01 3.59 7.68
C ILE A 423 -8.48 3.88 6.25
N GLY A 424 -7.84 3.31 5.22
CA GLY A 424 -8.27 3.48 3.83
C GLY A 424 -9.69 3.00 3.61
N GLY A 425 -9.99 1.77 4.00
CA GLY A 425 -11.34 1.21 3.89
C GLY A 425 -12.39 2.00 4.68
N ASN A 426 -12.09 2.38 5.94
CA ASN A 426 -13.02 3.14 6.77
C ASN A 426 -13.32 4.53 6.18
N MET A 427 -12.32 5.24 5.67
CA MET A 427 -12.53 6.55 5.05
C MET A 427 -13.30 6.48 3.74
N TYR A 428 -13.13 5.39 3.01
CA TYR A 428 -13.88 5.14 1.78
C TYR A 428 -15.32 4.68 2.03
N GLY A 429 -15.59 4.15 3.22
CA GLY A 429 -16.91 3.64 3.62
C GLY A 429 -17.09 2.14 3.41
N TRP A 430 -16.01 1.39 3.19
CA TRP A 430 -16.04 -0.07 3.17
C TRP A 430 -16.04 -0.65 4.58
N ASN A 431 -16.54 -1.88 4.73
CA ASN A 431 -16.37 -2.65 5.95
C ASN A 431 -14.90 -3.09 6.03
N THR A 432 -14.25 -2.97 7.20
CA THR A 432 -12.83 -3.34 7.32
C THR A 432 -12.62 -4.44 8.34
N CYS A 433 -11.85 -5.46 7.95
CA CYS A 433 -11.46 -6.59 8.77
C CYS A 433 -9.95 -6.54 8.99
N LEU A 434 -9.53 -6.37 10.25
CA LEU A 434 -8.11 -6.38 10.62
C LEU A 434 -7.68 -7.80 10.99
N VAL A 435 -6.66 -8.34 10.31
CA VAL A 435 -6.11 -9.66 10.62
C VAL A 435 -4.84 -9.59 11.44
N ARG A 436 -4.57 -10.63 12.25
CA ARG A 436 -3.39 -10.72 13.14
C ARG A 436 -2.17 -11.40 12.53
N THR A 437 -2.26 -11.74 11.26
CA THR A 437 -1.24 -12.49 10.54
C THR A 437 -0.13 -11.61 9.96
N GLY A 438 -0.09 -10.30 10.24
CA GLY A 438 0.89 -9.39 9.63
C GLY A 438 1.45 -8.35 10.58
N VAL A 439 1.46 -7.08 10.14
CA VAL A 439 1.96 -5.90 10.87
C VAL A 439 1.25 -5.76 12.22
N TYR A 440 -0.07 -5.88 12.23
CA TYR A 440 -0.83 -5.81 13.47
C TYR A 440 -0.82 -7.14 14.22
N GLN A 441 -0.33 -7.10 15.46
CA GLN A 441 -0.30 -8.25 16.39
C GLN A 441 -0.77 -7.86 17.80
N GLY A 442 -1.31 -6.65 17.99
CA GLY A 442 -1.73 -6.12 19.30
C GLY A 442 -3.01 -6.76 19.82
N GLU A 443 -3.41 -6.56 21.07
CA GLU A 443 -4.70 -7.08 21.57
C GLU A 443 -5.88 -6.15 21.24
N GLY A 444 -7.07 -6.73 21.08
CA GLY A 444 -8.29 -5.97 20.78
C GLY A 444 -8.26 -5.37 19.36
N ASN A 445 -8.74 -4.13 19.25
CA ASN A 445 -8.76 -3.35 18.01
C ASN A 445 -7.70 -2.23 18.07
N ASP A 446 -7.24 -1.76 16.91
CA ASP A 446 -6.25 -0.68 16.87
C ASP A 446 -6.83 0.61 17.49
N LYS A 447 -6.01 1.31 18.29
CA LYS A 447 -6.46 2.48 19.04
C LYS A 447 -6.68 3.71 18.16
N GLN A 448 -5.89 3.85 17.10
CA GLN A 448 -5.94 5.04 16.24
C GLN A 448 -6.83 4.84 15.01
N ASN A 449 -6.86 3.62 14.50
CA ASN A 449 -7.54 3.22 13.27
C ASN A 449 -8.30 1.91 13.48
N PRO A 450 -9.35 1.90 14.32
CA PRO A 450 -10.09 0.68 14.64
C PRO A 450 -10.82 0.13 13.41
N ALA A 451 -10.74 -1.18 13.20
CA ALA A 451 -11.49 -1.86 12.17
C ALA A 451 -13.00 -1.78 12.43
N SER A 452 -13.77 -1.35 11.43
CA SER A 452 -15.22 -1.16 11.52
C SER A 452 -16.01 -2.46 11.61
N PHE A 453 -15.54 -3.54 10.96
CA PHE A 453 -16.23 -4.83 11.00
C PHE A 453 -15.73 -5.73 12.13
N GLY A 454 -14.42 -5.80 12.33
CA GLY A 454 -13.84 -6.57 13.41
C GLY A 454 -12.37 -6.88 13.24
N VAL A 455 -11.84 -7.57 14.24
CA VAL A 455 -10.45 -8.04 14.28
C VAL A 455 -10.47 -9.56 14.36
N PHE A 456 -9.66 -10.21 13.54
CA PHE A 456 -9.70 -11.65 13.31
C PHE A 456 -8.30 -12.25 13.39
N ASP A 457 -8.22 -13.50 13.83
CA ASP A 457 -6.91 -14.17 13.93
C ASP A 457 -6.27 -14.37 12.56
N ASN A 458 -7.07 -14.62 11.52
CA ASN A 458 -6.63 -14.85 10.16
C ASN A 458 -7.71 -14.46 9.13
N VAL A 459 -7.33 -14.48 7.85
CA VAL A 459 -8.19 -14.14 6.71
C VAL A 459 -9.43 -15.03 6.60
N LEU A 460 -9.33 -16.33 6.94
CA LEU A 460 -10.45 -17.27 6.85
C LEU A 460 -11.57 -16.89 7.82
N LYS A 461 -11.25 -16.62 9.10
CA LYS A 461 -12.24 -16.20 10.08
C LYS A 461 -12.94 -14.90 9.68
N ALA A 462 -12.21 -13.96 9.10
CA ALA A 462 -12.78 -12.70 8.62
C ALA A 462 -13.80 -12.95 7.49
N VAL A 463 -13.44 -13.75 6.49
CA VAL A 463 -14.29 -14.08 5.35
C VAL A 463 -15.52 -14.88 5.77
N GLU A 464 -15.35 -15.92 6.59
CA GLU A 464 -16.49 -16.72 7.09
C GLU A 464 -17.48 -15.86 7.89
N THR A 465 -16.98 -14.92 8.69
CA THR A 465 -17.84 -14.02 9.47
C THR A 465 -18.62 -13.06 8.57
N ALA A 466 -17.97 -12.51 7.54
CA ALA A 466 -18.64 -11.66 6.54
C ALA A 466 -19.68 -12.45 5.73
N LEU A 467 -19.35 -13.66 5.28
CA LEU A 467 -20.29 -14.54 4.58
C LEU A 467 -21.51 -14.86 5.43
N LYS A 468 -21.32 -15.20 6.71
CA LYS A 468 -22.43 -15.48 7.63
C LYS A 468 -23.33 -14.27 7.88
N LYS A 469 -22.75 -13.07 7.91
CA LYS A 469 -23.52 -11.83 8.05
C LYS A 469 -24.39 -11.58 6.82
N GLU A 470 -23.86 -11.73 5.62
CA GLU A 470 -24.58 -11.38 4.39
C GLU A 470 -25.47 -12.52 3.86
N LEU A 471 -25.10 -13.78 4.09
CA LEU A 471 -25.74 -14.95 3.46
C LEU A 471 -26.48 -15.88 4.45
N GLY A 472 -26.38 -15.60 5.76
CA GLY A 472 -27.01 -16.37 6.83
C GLY A 472 -26.03 -17.26 7.62
N GLN A 473 -26.36 -17.52 8.89
CA GLN A 473 -25.52 -18.31 9.80
C GLN A 473 -25.37 -19.78 9.37
N ASP A 474 -26.32 -20.27 8.58
CA ASP A 474 -26.39 -21.61 8.00
C ASP A 474 -25.59 -21.74 6.70
N PHE A 475 -25.05 -20.65 6.15
CA PHE A 475 -24.33 -20.69 4.88
C PHE A 475 -23.09 -21.59 4.95
N ARG A 476 -23.03 -22.58 4.06
CA ARG A 476 -21.92 -23.52 3.99
C ARG A 476 -20.81 -23.02 3.06
N THR A 477 -19.59 -23.05 3.58
CA THR A 477 -18.36 -22.66 2.87
C THR A 477 -17.70 -23.86 2.18
N GLU A 478 -18.49 -24.83 1.72
CA GLU A 478 -18.03 -26.00 0.97
C GLU A 478 -19.11 -26.37 -0.06
N TRP A 479 -18.69 -26.76 -1.26
CA TRP A 479 -19.61 -27.34 -2.24
C TRP A 479 -19.88 -28.81 -1.90
N SER A 480 -21.13 -29.27 -2.09
CA SER A 480 -21.49 -30.67 -1.94
C SER A 480 -22.28 -31.16 -3.14
N ASP A 481 -21.81 -32.23 -3.78
CA ASP A 481 -22.53 -32.88 -4.90
C ASP A 481 -23.87 -33.49 -4.46
N ALA A 482 -24.05 -33.72 -3.15
CA ALA A 482 -25.33 -34.12 -2.57
C ALA A 482 -26.38 -32.99 -2.56
N MET A 483 -25.98 -31.73 -2.81
CA MET A 483 -26.91 -30.61 -3.02
C MET A 483 -27.62 -30.66 -4.38
N ASN A 484 -27.44 -31.72 -5.16
CA ASN A 484 -28.14 -31.92 -6.41
C ASN A 484 -29.66 -31.82 -6.19
N PRO A 485 -30.33 -30.77 -6.70
CA PRO A 485 -31.75 -30.53 -6.48
C PRO A 485 -32.64 -31.60 -7.12
N VAL A 486 -32.09 -32.45 -7.99
CA VAL A 486 -32.79 -33.61 -8.60
C VAL A 486 -32.78 -34.84 -7.67
N THR A 487 -31.80 -34.97 -6.78
CA THR A 487 -31.68 -36.12 -5.84
C THR A 487 -31.99 -35.76 -4.40
N ALA A 488 -31.97 -34.47 -4.03
CA ALA A 488 -32.37 -33.98 -2.72
C ALA A 488 -33.91 -33.95 -2.63
N GLY A 489 -34.49 -35.08 -2.22
CA GLY A 489 -35.93 -35.37 -2.16
C GLY A 489 -36.89 -34.20 -1.94
N HIS A 490 -37.53 -33.77 -3.03
CA HIS A 490 -38.92 -33.33 -2.99
C HIS A 490 -39.82 -34.54 -3.29
N SER A 491 -40.05 -35.37 -2.27
CA SER A 491 -41.28 -36.14 -2.20
C SER A 491 -42.42 -35.20 -1.75
N VAL A 492 -42.76 -34.24 -2.60
CA VAL A 492 -44.11 -33.67 -2.57
C VAL A 492 -44.94 -34.62 -3.40
N SER A 493 -45.72 -35.45 -2.72
CA SER A 493 -46.66 -36.38 -3.36
C SER A 493 -47.62 -35.59 -4.24
N ALA A 494 -47.39 -35.60 -5.55
CA ALA A 494 -48.38 -35.24 -6.54
C ALA A 494 -49.20 -36.48 -6.88
N ILE A 495 -50.08 -36.92 -5.98
CA ILE A 495 -51.16 -37.87 -6.27
C ILE A 495 -52.39 -37.47 -5.43
N GLU A 496 -53.44 -37.09 -6.19
CA GLU A 496 -54.89 -36.88 -5.93
C GLU A 496 -55.36 -35.93 -4.81
#